data_AF-A0A7S2GLA7-F1
#
_entry.id   AF-A0A7S2GLA7-F1
#
_cell.length_a   1.000
_cell.length_b   1.000
_cell.length_c   1.000
_cell.angle_alpha   90.00
_cell.angle_beta   90.00
_cell.angle_gamma   90.00
#
_symmetry.space_group_name_H-M   'P 1'
#
loop_
_entity.id
_entity.type
_entity.pdbx_description
1 polymer ?
#
loop_
_entity_poly.entity_id
_entity_poly.type
_entity_poly.pdbx_seq_one_letter_code
_entity_poly.pdbx_strand_id
1 'polypeptide(L)'
;MTQVMAALKFLMKILTAPLWFFDAIDKEAFVLSLPLPVRKRALRIMFWPTLAWTLLLHKMMPEQRRWYDRIDSRVIIGALPLKSDLPTLARIERVTGLINFCDEFDGHSEYEAWGMRQLRLPTLDYTSPTAQQLETGLDFIRRQPPGGSVYVHCKAGRGRAGTMLMAYMIDDKGMSPSAAQAALLAARPHVSPRLWKRPAVRELSRRVQQRALAAQAQAARADAEAAAYAQRAHAGSPPTASAPSQPQGFDPRAAVGESAAADGEGVTG
;
A
#
# COMPACT_ATOMS: atom_id res chain seq x y z
N MET A 1 25.67 -32.64 -37.22
CA MET A 1 25.05 -32.21 -35.94
C MET A 1 24.49 -30.78 -35.99
N THR A 2 25.10 -29.86 -36.73
CA THR A 2 24.69 -28.44 -36.82
C THR A 2 23.34 -28.19 -37.50
N GLN A 3 23.02 -28.90 -38.59
CA GLN A 3 21.73 -28.72 -39.28
C GLN A 3 20.53 -29.27 -38.51
N VAL A 4 20.69 -30.41 -37.82
CA VAL A 4 19.62 -30.98 -36.98
C VAL A 4 19.33 -30.07 -35.79
N MET A 5 20.36 -29.48 -35.17
CA MET A 5 20.17 -28.47 -34.12
C MET A 5 19.55 -27.17 -34.65
N ALA A 6 19.85 -26.76 -35.88
CA ALA A 6 19.23 -25.60 -36.51
C ALA A 6 17.75 -25.84 -36.82
N ALA A 7 17.40 -27.01 -37.34
CA ALA A 7 16.02 -27.43 -37.59
C ALA A 7 15.22 -27.55 -36.28
N LEU A 8 15.81 -28.09 -35.21
CA LEU A 8 15.17 -28.19 -33.90
C LEU A 8 14.96 -26.80 -33.27
N LYS A 9 15.93 -25.89 -33.38
CA LYS A 9 15.78 -24.49 -32.93
C LYS A 9 14.73 -23.74 -33.75
N PHE A 10 14.64 -24.00 -35.06
CA PHE A 10 13.64 -23.40 -35.94
C PHE A 10 12.23 -23.94 -35.64
N LEU A 11 12.10 -25.26 -35.43
CA LEU A 11 10.85 -25.90 -35.03
C LEU A 11 10.40 -25.42 -33.65
N MET A 12 11.31 -25.31 -32.67
CA MET A 12 11.01 -24.69 -31.38
C MET A 12 10.60 -23.23 -31.54
N LYS A 13 11.24 -22.45 -32.43
CA LYS A 13 10.82 -21.08 -32.75
C LYS A 13 9.42 -21.03 -33.34
N ILE A 14 9.03 -21.97 -34.22
CA ILE A 14 7.67 -22.05 -34.77
C ILE A 14 6.67 -22.50 -33.71
N LEU A 15 7.01 -23.49 -32.88
CA LEU A 15 6.15 -23.98 -31.80
C LEU A 15 5.93 -22.91 -30.72
N THR A 16 6.95 -22.08 -30.48
CA THR A 16 6.90 -20.94 -29.55
C THR A 16 6.48 -19.64 -30.23
N ALA A 17 6.29 -19.61 -31.55
CA ALA A 17 5.85 -18.43 -32.29
C ALA A 17 4.46 -17.96 -31.85
N PRO A 18 3.46 -18.82 -31.57
CA PRO A 18 2.22 -18.37 -30.94
C PRO A 18 2.48 -17.71 -29.59
N LEU A 19 3.33 -18.31 -28.75
CA LEU A 19 3.73 -17.76 -27.44
C LEU A 19 4.42 -16.38 -27.56
N TRP A 20 5.23 -16.15 -28.61
CA TRP A 20 5.96 -14.91 -28.86
C TRP A 20 5.15 -13.85 -29.63
N PHE A 21 4.31 -14.27 -30.57
CA PHE A 21 3.34 -13.44 -31.30
C PHE A 21 2.33 -12.82 -30.35
N PHE A 22 1.84 -13.61 -29.38
CA PHE A 22 1.04 -13.06 -28.30
C PHE A 22 1.83 -12.07 -27.44
N ASP A 23 3.15 -12.21 -27.23
CA ASP A 23 3.95 -11.26 -26.43
C ASP A 23 4.37 -9.98 -27.18
N ALA A 24 4.39 -9.99 -28.51
CA ALA A 24 4.70 -8.84 -29.36
C ALA A 24 3.50 -7.90 -29.58
N ILE A 25 2.28 -8.39 -29.45
CA ILE A 25 1.06 -7.57 -29.50
C ILE A 25 0.90 -6.88 -28.15
N ASP A 26 0.77 -5.56 -28.16
CA ASP A 26 0.29 -4.82 -27.01
C ASP A 26 -1.17 -5.22 -26.73
N LYS A 27 -1.34 -6.29 -25.93
CA LYS A 27 -2.64 -6.84 -25.57
C LYS A 27 -3.50 -5.79 -24.90
N GLU A 28 -2.90 -4.84 -24.20
CA GLU A 28 -3.62 -3.74 -23.57
C GLU A 28 -4.20 -2.82 -24.64
N ALA A 29 -3.42 -2.41 -25.64
CA ALA A 29 -3.90 -1.60 -26.76
C ALA A 29 -4.99 -2.30 -27.60
N PHE A 30 -4.82 -3.60 -27.91
CA PHE A 30 -5.83 -4.38 -28.62
C PHE A 30 -7.12 -4.55 -27.82
N VAL A 31 -7.00 -4.82 -26.52
CA VAL A 31 -8.16 -4.92 -25.62
C VAL A 31 -8.83 -3.55 -25.49
N LEU A 32 -8.08 -2.44 -25.52
CA LEU A 32 -8.63 -1.08 -25.46
C LEU A 32 -9.33 -0.62 -26.74
N SER A 33 -9.02 -1.21 -27.91
CA SER A 33 -9.67 -0.83 -29.18
C SER A 33 -11.10 -1.38 -29.33
N LEU A 34 -11.49 -2.37 -28.53
CA LEU A 34 -12.83 -2.97 -28.56
C LEU A 34 -13.82 -2.18 -27.70
N PRO A 35 -15.09 -2.02 -28.13
CA PRO A 35 -16.15 -1.45 -27.29
C PRO A 35 -16.26 -2.19 -25.96
N LEU A 36 -16.43 -1.44 -24.86
CA LEU A 36 -16.49 -1.97 -23.50
C LEU A 36 -17.41 -3.20 -23.31
N PRO A 37 -18.66 -3.22 -23.80
CA PRO A 37 -19.55 -4.37 -23.59
C PRO A 37 -19.06 -5.62 -24.34
N VAL A 38 -18.53 -5.46 -25.56
CA VAL A 38 -18.00 -6.55 -26.38
C VAL A 38 -16.76 -7.14 -25.72
N ARG A 39 -15.84 -6.27 -25.31
CA ARG A 39 -14.61 -6.63 -24.61
C ARG A 39 -14.88 -7.40 -23.32
N LYS A 40 -15.78 -6.90 -22.47
CA LYS A 40 -16.11 -7.52 -21.19
C LYS A 40 -16.65 -8.94 -21.38
N ARG A 41 -17.54 -9.13 -22.36
CA ARG A 41 -18.07 -10.46 -22.71
C ARG A 41 -16.97 -11.39 -23.24
N ALA A 42 -16.15 -10.92 -24.17
CA ALA A 42 -15.06 -11.71 -24.74
C ALA A 42 -14.06 -12.18 -23.68
N LEU A 43 -13.63 -11.28 -22.78
CA LEU A 43 -12.69 -11.62 -21.70
C LEU A 43 -13.28 -12.62 -20.71
N ARG A 44 -14.58 -12.52 -20.38
CA ARG A 44 -15.26 -13.50 -19.53
C ARG A 44 -15.34 -14.88 -20.16
N ILE A 45 -15.64 -14.97 -21.46
CA ILE A 45 -15.66 -16.24 -22.19
C ILE A 45 -14.25 -16.85 -22.22
N MET A 46 -13.22 -16.04 -22.51
CA MET A 46 -11.82 -16.48 -22.59
C MET A 46 -11.21 -16.81 -21.22
N PHE A 47 -11.83 -16.40 -20.12
CA PHE A 47 -11.29 -16.54 -18.77
C PHE A 47 -11.02 -18.01 -18.41
N TRP A 48 -12.01 -18.90 -18.56
CA TRP A 48 -11.88 -20.30 -18.16
C TRP A 48 -10.89 -21.10 -19.01
N PRO A 49 -10.91 -21.02 -20.36
CA PRO A 49 -9.89 -21.67 -21.19
C PRO A 49 -8.47 -21.20 -20.86
N THR A 50 -8.28 -19.89 -20.68
CA THR A 50 -6.95 -19.34 -20.36
C THR A 50 -6.50 -19.62 -18.93
N LEU A 51 -7.43 -19.78 -17.98
CA LEU A 51 -7.14 -20.26 -16.63
C LEU A 51 -6.74 -21.74 -16.64
N ALA A 52 -7.44 -22.59 -17.39
CA ALA A 52 -7.08 -24.00 -17.56
C ALA A 52 -5.68 -24.14 -18.18
N TRP A 53 -5.35 -23.31 -19.18
CA TRP A 53 -3.99 -23.23 -19.71
C TRP A 53 -2.96 -22.80 -18.66
N THR A 54 -3.31 -21.83 -17.81
CA THR A 54 -2.43 -21.38 -16.71
C THR A 54 -2.18 -22.50 -15.70
N LEU A 55 -3.21 -23.28 -15.35
CA LEU A 55 -3.11 -24.46 -14.49
C LEU A 55 -2.24 -25.54 -15.12
N LEU A 56 -2.40 -25.81 -16.42
CA LEU A 56 -1.58 -26.76 -17.14
C LEU A 56 -0.10 -26.35 -17.13
N LEU A 57 0.21 -25.08 -17.43
CA LEU A 57 1.58 -24.56 -17.39
C LEU A 57 2.19 -24.64 -15.99
N HIS A 58 1.41 -24.38 -14.94
CA HIS A 58 1.85 -24.55 -13.56
C HIS A 58 2.22 -26.01 -13.27
N LYS A 59 1.37 -26.97 -13.71
CA LYS A 59 1.61 -28.40 -13.51
C LYS A 59 2.81 -28.91 -14.31
N MET A 60 3.03 -28.39 -15.52
CA MET A 60 4.13 -28.82 -16.41
C MET A 60 5.48 -28.17 -16.06
N MET A 61 5.48 -26.95 -15.54
CA MET A 61 6.71 -26.19 -15.25
C MET A 61 6.62 -25.53 -13.86
N PRO A 62 6.57 -26.31 -12.77
CA PRO A 62 6.29 -25.80 -11.43
C PRO A 62 7.33 -24.78 -10.95
N GLU A 63 8.61 -24.96 -11.29
CA GLU A 63 9.69 -24.04 -10.90
C GLU A 63 9.59 -22.69 -11.62
N GLN A 64 9.16 -22.68 -12.89
CA GLN A 64 9.06 -21.46 -13.69
C GLN A 64 7.71 -20.74 -13.53
N ARG A 65 6.67 -21.48 -13.13
CA ARG A 65 5.27 -21.02 -13.07
C ARG A 65 4.68 -21.31 -11.70
N ARG A 66 5.38 -20.94 -10.63
CA ARG A 66 4.87 -21.06 -9.25
C ARG A 66 3.51 -20.39 -9.10
N TRP A 67 2.59 -21.03 -8.38
CA TRP A 67 1.22 -20.53 -8.25
C TRP A 67 1.18 -19.19 -7.53
N TYR A 68 1.86 -19.12 -6.39
CA TYR A 68 2.06 -17.91 -5.60
C TYR A 68 3.48 -17.82 -5.06
N ASP A 69 3.87 -16.62 -4.67
CA ASP A 69 5.17 -16.29 -4.10
C ASP A 69 5.02 -15.28 -2.97
N ARG A 70 5.69 -15.54 -1.85
CA ARG A 70 5.76 -14.60 -0.74
C ARG A 70 6.79 -13.51 -1.05
N ILE A 71 6.38 -12.25 -0.91
CA ILE A 71 7.27 -11.10 -1.12
C ILE A 71 7.92 -10.69 0.19
N ASP A 72 7.17 -10.74 1.29
CA ASP A 72 7.64 -10.48 2.66
C ASP A 72 6.64 -11.02 3.70
N SER A 73 6.76 -10.57 4.94
CA SER A 73 5.87 -10.96 6.05
C SER A 73 4.41 -10.54 5.84
N ARG A 74 4.15 -9.52 5.02
CA ARG A 74 2.86 -8.84 4.89
C ARG A 74 2.11 -9.21 3.62
N VAL A 75 2.81 -9.47 2.51
CA VAL A 75 2.15 -9.66 1.21
C VAL A 75 2.65 -10.87 0.42
N ILE A 76 1.71 -11.50 -0.27
CA ILE A 76 1.89 -12.64 -1.17
C ILE A 76 1.29 -12.27 -2.51
N ILE A 77 1.98 -12.60 -3.61
CA ILE A 77 1.46 -12.44 -4.97
C ILE A 77 1.13 -13.81 -5.55
N GLY A 78 -0.01 -13.94 -6.23
CA GLY A 78 -0.33 -15.22 -6.85
C GLY A 78 -1.37 -15.19 -7.96
N ALA A 79 -1.53 -16.37 -8.56
CA ALA A 79 -2.65 -16.69 -9.44
C ALA A 79 -3.95 -16.87 -8.63
N LEU A 80 -5.05 -17.17 -9.33
CA LEU A 80 -6.35 -17.34 -8.72
C LEU A 80 -6.29 -18.38 -7.57
N PRO A 81 -6.72 -18.05 -6.34
CA PRO A 81 -6.63 -18.99 -5.21
C PRO A 81 -7.52 -20.20 -5.49
N LEU A 82 -6.96 -21.41 -5.46
CA LEU A 82 -7.75 -22.63 -5.63
C LEU A 82 -8.41 -23.00 -4.30
N LYS A 83 -9.56 -23.67 -4.36
CA LYS A 83 -10.25 -24.12 -3.13
C LYS A 83 -9.37 -25.04 -2.27
N SER A 84 -8.52 -25.85 -2.91
CA SER A 84 -7.53 -26.70 -2.26
C SER A 84 -6.48 -25.92 -1.48
N ASP A 85 -6.21 -24.68 -1.86
CA ASP A 85 -5.11 -23.88 -1.30
C ASP A 85 -5.59 -23.03 -0.11
N LEU A 86 -6.91 -22.84 0.05
CA LEU A 86 -7.47 -21.99 1.11
C LEU A 86 -7.01 -22.39 2.52
N PRO A 87 -6.97 -23.69 2.90
CA PRO A 87 -6.48 -24.09 4.21
C PRO A 87 -5.02 -23.70 4.42
N THR A 88 -4.17 -23.88 3.40
CA THR A 88 -2.75 -23.52 3.42
C THR A 88 -2.58 -22.01 3.53
N LEU A 89 -3.31 -21.24 2.71
CA LEU A 89 -3.29 -19.78 2.73
C LEU A 89 -3.70 -19.24 4.11
N ALA A 90 -4.79 -19.74 4.67
CA ALA A 90 -5.28 -19.27 5.96
C ALA A 90 -4.37 -19.68 7.13
N ARG A 91 -3.95 -20.95 7.19
CA ARG A 91 -3.27 -21.50 8.39
C ARG A 91 -1.75 -21.36 8.35
N ILE A 92 -1.13 -21.63 7.20
CA ILE A 92 0.33 -21.65 7.06
C ILE A 92 0.82 -20.26 6.69
N GLU A 93 0.24 -19.67 5.65
CA GLU A 93 0.64 -18.35 5.16
C GLU A 93 0.01 -17.20 5.98
N ARG A 94 -0.89 -17.51 6.92
CA ARG A 94 -1.59 -16.55 7.78
C ARG A 94 -2.29 -15.44 6.98
N VAL A 95 -2.87 -15.80 5.85
CA VAL A 95 -3.61 -14.86 5.02
C VAL A 95 -4.88 -14.46 5.78
N THR A 96 -5.04 -13.17 6.04
CA THR A 96 -6.25 -12.58 6.64
C THR A 96 -7.02 -11.72 5.63
N GLY A 97 -6.34 -11.29 4.56
CA GLY A 97 -6.91 -10.46 3.51
C GLY A 97 -6.62 -11.01 2.12
N LEU A 98 -7.60 -10.92 1.21
CA LEU A 98 -7.40 -11.18 -0.22
C LEU A 98 -7.69 -9.91 -1.01
N ILE A 99 -6.83 -9.57 -1.96
CA ILE A 99 -7.12 -8.54 -2.96
C ILE A 99 -7.35 -9.23 -4.31
N ASN A 100 -8.58 -9.11 -4.80
CA ASN A 100 -9.02 -9.73 -6.04
C ASN A 100 -9.17 -8.68 -7.15
N PHE A 101 -8.29 -8.75 -8.15
CA PHE A 101 -8.35 -7.87 -9.33
C PHE A 101 -9.17 -8.44 -10.50
N CYS A 102 -9.74 -9.64 -10.38
CA CYS A 102 -10.54 -10.25 -11.45
C CYS A 102 -11.95 -9.66 -11.47
N ASP A 103 -12.34 -9.06 -12.60
CA ASP A 103 -13.74 -8.73 -12.89
C ASP A 103 -14.53 -10.00 -13.31
N GLU A 104 -13.80 -11.02 -13.76
CA GLU A 104 -14.34 -12.29 -14.24
C GLU A 104 -14.59 -13.32 -13.13
N PHE A 105 -14.06 -13.08 -11.91
CA PHE A 105 -14.12 -14.02 -10.79
C PHE A 105 -14.45 -13.26 -9.50
N ASP A 106 -15.57 -13.63 -8.86
CA ASP A 106 -16.08 -12.92 -7.69
C ASP A 106 -15.39 -13.30 -6.37
N GLY A 107 -14.67 -14.43 -6.33
CA GLY A 107 -14.10 -15.00 -5.11
C GLY A 107 -14.77 -16.32 -4.72
N HIS A 108 -14.30 -16.93 -3.64
CA HIS A 108 -14.93 -18.10 -3.02
C HIS A 108 -15.81 -17.66 -1.86
N SER A 109 -16.97 -18.31 -1.69
CA SER A 109 -17.88 -18.09 -0.55
C SER A 109 -17.25 -18.46 0.79
N GLU A 110 -16.27 -19.36 0.77
CA GLU A 110 -15.67 -19.97 1.95
C GLU A 110 -14.62 -19.08 2.63
N TYR A 111 -14.24 -17.94 2.05
CA TYR A 111 -13.18 -17.09 2.60
C TYR A 111 -13.43 -16.68 4.05
N GLU A 112 -14.66 -16.30 4.38
CA GLU A 112 -15.03 -15.87 5.73
C GLU A 112 -14.93 -17.02 6.74
N ALA A 113 -15.28 -18.24 6.34
CA ALA A 113 -15.14 -19.43 7.17
C ALA A 113 -13.67 -19.76 7.51
N TRP A 114 -12.74 -19.33 6.65
CA TRP A 114 -11.31 -19.41 6.89
C TRP A 114 -10.73 -18.16 7.58
N GLY A 115 -11.56 -17.22 8.02
CA GLY A 115 -11.12 -15.98 8.67
C GLY A 115 -10.49 -14.97 7.70
N MET A 116 -10.73 -15.11 6.40
CA MET A 116 -10.16 -14.25 5.37
C MET A 116 -11.20 -13.28 4.82
N ARG A 117 -10.84 -12.00 4.70
CA ARG A 117 -11.69 -10.96 4.09
C ARG A 117 -11.21 -10.60 2.71
N GLN A 118 -12.13 -10.51 1.74
CA GLN A 118 -11.79 -10.13 0.38
C GLN A 118 -12.09 -8.65 0.11
N LEU A 119 -11.12 -7.93 -0.45
CA LEU A 119 -11.31 -6.67 -1.15
C LEU A 119 -11.33 -6.94 -2.66
N ARG A 120 -12.40 -6.51 -3.33
CA ARG A 120 -12.51 -6.58 -4.79
C ARG A 120 -12.14 -5.26 -5.44
N LEU A 121 -11.19 -5.31 -6.36
CA LEU A 121 -10.76 -4.18 -7.20
C LEU A 121 -10.85 -4.60 -8.68
N PRO A 122 -12.07 -4.83 -9.20
CA PRO A 122 -12.27 -5.42 -10.52
C PRO A 122 -11.53 -4.60 -11.58
N THR A 123 -10.67 -5.29 -12.31
CA THR A 123 -9.87 -4.74 -13.39
C THR A 123 -9.91 -5.74 -14.52
N LEU A 124 -10.24 -5.31 -15.74
CA LEU A 124 -10.34 -6.23 -16.87
C LEU A 124 -8.98 -6.88 -17.15
N ASP A 125 -8.98 -8.14 -17.59
CA ASP A 125 -7.73 -8.78 -17.97
C ASP A 125 -6.99 -8.00 -19.06
N TYR A 126 -5.65 -8.06 -19.00
CA TYR A 126 -4.72 -7.27 -19.83
C TYR A 126 -4.72 -5.74 -19.61
N THR A 127 -5.57 -5.20 -18.74
CA THR A 127 -5.51 -3.77 -18.37
C THR A 127 -4.77 -3.55 -17.04
N SER A 128 -4.36 -2.31 -16.79
CA SER A 128 -3.78 -1.89 -15.50
C SER A 128 -4.87 -1.42 -14.52
N PRO A 129 -4.77 -1.76 -13.22
CA PRO A 129 -5.53 -1.09 -12.17
C PRO A 129 -5.26 0.42 -12.17
N THR A 130 -6.21 1.23 -11.69
CA THR A 130 -6.05 2.68 -11.56
C THR A 130 -5.22 3.05 -10.33
N ALA A 131 -4.62 4.24 -10.30
CA ALA A 131 -3.87 4.71 -9.13
C ALA A 131 -4.74 4.74 -7.85
N GLN A 132 -6.02 5.11 -7.97
CA GLN A 132 -6.96 5.09 -6.85
C GLN A 132 -7.22 3.66 -6.33
N GLN A 133 -7.38 2.67 -7.22
CA GLN A 133 -7.52 1.27 -6.80
C GLN A 133 -6.25 0.79 -6.09
N LEU A 134 -5.07 1.20 -6.55
CA LEU A 134 -3.81 0.88 -5.88
C LEU A 134 -3.78 1.49 -4.46
N GLU A 135 -4.17 2.76 -4.30
CA GLU A 135 -4.26 3.41 -2.98
C GLU A 135 -5.25 2.68 -2.05
N THR A 136 -6.43 2.31 -2.54
CA THR A 136 -7.40 1.49 -1.77
C THR A 136 -6.80 0.14 -1.35
N GLY A 137 -6.05 -0.51 -2.25
CA GLY A 137 -5.37 -1.76 -1.96
C GLY A 137 -4.28 -1.61 -0.90
N LEU A 138 -3.51 -0.51 -0.94
CA LEU A 138 -2.47 -0.19 0.04
C LEU A 138 -3.07 0.01 1.43
N ASP A 139 -4.17 0.75 1.51
CA ASP A 139 -4.89 0.96 2.77
C ASP A 139 -5.44 -0.34 3.34
N PHE A 140 -5.96 -1.22 2.47
CA PHE A 140 -6.43 -2.54 2.89
C PHE A 140 -5.29 -3.41 3.43
N ILE A 141 -4.11 -3.36 2.80
CA ILE A 141 -2.92 -4.03 3.32
C ILE A 141 -2.59 -3.46 4.70
N ARG A 142 -2.43 -2.15 4.85
CA ARG A 142 -2.12 -1.47 6.13
C ARG A 142 -3.04 -1.86 7.28
N ARG A 143 -4.33 -2.03 7.01
CA ARG A 143 -5.36 -2.37 8.03
C ARG A 143 -5.38 -3.84 8.45
N GLN A 144 -4.57 -4.72 7.83
CA GLN A 144 -4.48 -6.10 8.30
C GLN A 144 -3.84 -6.19 9.69
N PRO A 145 -4.31 -7.12 10.55
CA PRO A 145 -3.79 -7.27 11.89
C PRO A 145 -2.30 -7.62 11.89
N PRO A 146 -1.56 -7.30 12.97
CA PRO A 146 -0.18 -7.74 13.14
C PRO A 146 -0.06 -9.27 12.98
N GLY A 147 0.96 -9.71 12.23
CA GLY A 147 1.18 -11.12 11.91
C GLY A 147 0.26 -11.71 10.85
N GLY A 148 -0.75 -10.98 10.38
CA GLY A 148 -1.56 -11.34 9.22
C GLY A 148 -0.91 -10.92 7.90
N SER A 149 -1.20 -11.66 6.83
CA SER A 149 -0.73 -11.36 5.48
C SER A 149 -1.88 -11.17 4.48
N VAL A 150 -1.57 -10.52 3.35
CA VAL A 150 -2.50 -10.29 2.25
C VAL A 150 -2.10 -11.09 1.02
N TYR A 151 -3.04 -11.87 0.50
CA TYR A 151 -2.91 -12.57 -0.78
C TYR A 151 -3.45 -11.69 -1.91
N VAL A 152 -2.56 -11.17 -2.75
CA VAL A 152 -2.90 -10.30 -3.88
C VAL A 152 -2.89 -11.13 -5.16
N HIS A 153 -4.03 -11.17 -5.85
CA HIS A 153 -4.17 -12.03 -7.02
C HIS A 153 -4.92 -11.41 -8.19
N CYS A 154 -4.69 -12.02 -9.34
CA CYS A 154 -5.53 -11.88 -10.53
C CYS A 154 -5.72 -13.27 -11.13
N LYS A 155 -5.80 -13.41 -12.47
CA LYS A 155 -5.88 -14.73 -13.10
C LYS A 155 -4.59 -15.54 -12.93
N ALA A 156 -3.44 -14.96 -13.32
CA ALA A 156 -2.14 -15.64 -13.33
C ALA A 156 -1.09 -15.01 -12.39
N GLY A 157 -1.42 -13.92 -11.70
CA GLY A 157 -0.49 -13.23 -10.79
C GLY A 157 0.72 -12.60 -11.50
N ARG A 158 0.51 -12.02 -12.70
CA ARG A 158 1.60 -11.45 -13.53
C ARG A 158 1.48 -9.95 -13.79
N GLY A 159 0.28 -9.51 -14.19
CA GLY A 159 -0.01 -8.13 -14.61
C GLY A 159 -0.62 -7.30 -13.49
N ARG A 160 -1.96 -7.37 -13.35
CA ARG A 160 -2.77 -6.64 -12.37
C ARG A 160 -2.24 -6.77 -10.93
N ALA A 161 -2.10 -8.00 -10.42
CA ALA A 161 -1.53 -8.24 -9.09
C ALA A 161 -0.09 -7.72 -8.97
N GLY A 162 0.75 -7.92 -9.99
CA GLY A 162 2.10 -7.37 -10.02
C GLY A 162 2.11 -5.84 -9.92
N THR A 163 1.19 -5.14 -10.58
CA THR A 163 1.04 -3.68 -10.45
C THR A 163 0.73 -3.25 -9.02
N MET A 164 -0.07 -4.03 -8.29
CA MET A 164 -0.34 -3.79 -6.88
C MET A 164 0.91 -4.01 -6.01
N LEU A 165 1.72 -5.02 -6.29
CA LEU A 165 2.98 -5.23 -5.55
C LEU A 165 4.02 -4.15 -5.86
N MET A 166 4.07 -3.64 -7.10
CA MET A 166 4.85 -2.44 -7.42
C MET A 166 4.43 -1.26 -6.57
N ALA A 167 3.12 -1.01 -6.46
CA ALA A 167 2.57 0.05 -5.62
C ALA A 167 2.98 -0.11 -4.16
N TYR A 168 2.87 -1.32 -3.63
CA TYR A 168 3.25 -1.65 -2.26
C TYR A 168 4.75 -1.41 -1.98
N MET A 169 5.63 -1.86 -2.87
CA MET A 169 7.07 -1.63 -2.72
C MET A 169 7.45 -0.14 -2.81
N ILE A 170 6.76 0.65 -3.62
CA ILE A 170 7.03 2.08 -3.76
C ILE A 170 6.53 2.85 -2.52
N ASP A 171 5.28 2.64 -2.12
CA ASP A 171 4.63 3.42 -1.05
C ASP A 171 5.07 2.98 0.35
N ASP A 172 5.11 1.67 0.63
CA ASP A 172 5.37 1.12 1.97
C ASP A 172 6.88 0.91 2.24
N LYS A 173 7.66 0.58 1.20
CA LYS A 173 9.11 0.34 1.32
C LYS A 173 9.98 1.48 0.79
N GLY A 174 9.38 2.55 0.28
CA GLY A 174 10.12 3.70 -0.26
C GLY A 174 11.01 3.38 -1.46
N MET A 175 10.74 2.30 -2.20
CA MET A 175 11.56 1.90 -3.34
C MET A 175 11.29 2.79 -4.55
N SER A 176 12.31 3.03 -5.38
CA SER A 176 12.11 3.59 -6.71
C SER A 176 11.37 2.59 -7.62
N PRO A 177 10.65 3.04 -8.66
CA PRO A 177 9.96 2.14 -9.57
C PRO A 177 10.87 1.09 -10.24
N SER A 178 12.12 1.44 -10.56
CA SER A 178 13.07 0.49 -11.13
C SER A 178 13.54 -0.56 -10.12
N ALA A 179 13.84 -0.13 -8.88
CA ALA A 179 14.22 -1.04 -7.79
C ALA A 179 13.09 -2.01 -7.43
N ALA A 180 11.85 -1.49 -7.32
CA ALA A 180 10.67 -2.31 -7.09
C ALA A 180 10.46 -3.37 -8.20
N GLN A 181 10.67 -3.00 -9.47
CA GLN A 181 10.57 -3.95 -10.58
C GLN A 181 11.62 -5.06 -10.48
N ALA A 182 12.86 -4.71 -10.15
CA ALA A 182 13.94 -5.68 -10.00
C ALA A 182 13.67 -6.64 -8.84
N ALA A 183 13.27 -6.12 -7.68
CA ALA A 183 12.90 -6.92 -6.51
C ALA A 183 11.73 -7.86 -6.81
N LEU A 184 10.70 -7.38 -7.53
CA LEU A 184 9.55 -8.19 -7.89
C LEU A 184 9.89 -9.29 -8.91
N LEU A 185 10.78 -9.03 -9.87
CA LEU A 185 11.28 -10.05 -10.80
C LEU A 185 12.14 -11.10 -10.10
N ALA A 186 12.96 -10.70 -9.13
CA ALA A 186 13.74 -11.63 -8.33
C ALA A 186 12.83 -12.55 -7.49
N ALA A 187 11.78 -12.00 -6.90
CA ALA A 187 10.82 -12.77 -6.11
C ALA A 187 9.89 -13.65 -6.98
N ARG A 188 9.52 -13.19 -8.18
CA ARG A 188 8.62 -13.90 -9.10
C ARG A 188 9.01 -13.67 -10.57
N PRO A 189 9.88 -14.54 -11.14
CA PRO A 189 10.49 -14.33 -12.46
C PRO A 189 9.51 -14.17 -13.63
N HIS A 190 8.29 -14.73 -13.54
CA HIS A 190 7.29 -14.66 -14.59
C HIS A 190 6.34 -13.45 -14.52
N VAL A 191 6.57 -12.51 -13.61
CA VAL A 191 5.87 -11.22 -13.60
C VAL A 191 6.16 -10.42 -14.89
N SER A 192 5.28 -9.50 -15.28
CA SER A 192 5.55 -8.62 -16.42
C SER A 192 6.81 -7.76 -16.16
N PRO A 193 7.78 -7.70 -17.08
CA PRO A 193 9.05 -6.98 -16.86
C PRO A 193 8.93 -5.46 -16.98
N ARG A 194 7.77 -4.94 -17.39
CA ARG A 194 7.54 -3.52 -17.70
C ARG A 194 6.44 -2.89 -16.83
N LEU A 195 6.15 -3.45 -15.66
CA LEU A 195 5.10 -2.91 -14.78
C LEU A 195 5.39 -1.48 -14.31
N TRP A 196 6.66 -1.16 -14.05
CA TRP A 196 7.08 0.18 -13.65
C TRP A 196 6.77 1.28 -14.67
N LYS A 197 6.57 0.92 -15.95
CA LYS A 197 6.20 1.86 -17.02
C LYS A 197 4.70 2.15 -17.06
N ARG A 198 3.87 1.39 -16.35
CA ARG A 198 2.41 1.54 -16.39
C ARG A 198 2.01 2.93 -15.87
N PRO A 199 1.03 3.59 -16.52
CA PRO A 199 0.57 4.92 -16.09
C PRO A 199 0.20 4.99 -14.61
N ALA A 200 -0.48 3.95 -14.09
CA ALA A 200 -0.91 3.90 -12.70
C ALA A 200 0.27 3.86 -11.70
N VAL A 201 1.35 3.16 -12.04
CA VAL A 201 2.55 3.08 -11.17
C VAL A 201 3.29 4.41 -11.19
N ARG A 202 3.43 5.03 -12.36
CA ARG A 202 4.06 6.36 -12.50
C ARG A 202 3.29 7.42 -11.73
N GLU A 203 1.96 7.41 -11.87
CA GLU A 203 1.09 8.35 -11.17
C GLU A 203 1.15 8.14 -9.65
N LEU A 204 1.09 6.89 -9.17
CA LEU A 204 1.25 6.60 -7.75
C LEU A 204 2.62 7.06 -7.23
N SER A 205 3.71 6.74 -7.94
CA SER A 205 5.05 7.17 -7.55
C SER A 205 5.17 8.69 -7.43
N ARG A 206 4.53 9.44 -8.33
CA ARG A 206 4.46 10.90 -8.25
C ARG A 206 3.69 11.35 -7.01
N ARG A 207 2.56 10.72 -6.69
CA ARG A 207 1.77 11.02 -5.47
C ARG A 207 2.57 10.75 -4.20
N VAL A 208 3.29 9.62 -4.13
CA VAL A 208 4.15 9.27 -2.99
C VAL A 208 5.22 10.34 -2.77
N GLN A 209 5.92 10.75 -3.84
CA GLN A 209 6.94 11.81 -3.76
C GLN A 209 6.35 13.13 -3.29
N GLN A 210 5.17 13.52 -3.80
CA GLN A 210 4.50 14.73 -3.36
C GLN A 210 4.11 14.68 -1.88
N ARG A 211 3.57 13.54 -1.40
CA ARG A 211 3.27 13.35 0.02
C ARG A 211 4.51 13.46 0.89
N ALA A 212 5.63 12.86 0.47
CA ALA A 212 6.89 12.92 1.21
C ALA A 212 7.45 14.35 1.29
N LEU A 213 7.46 15.09 0.18
CA LEU A 213 7.91 16.48 0.14
C LEU A 213 7.01 17.39 1.00
N ALA A 214 5.69 17.20 0.94
CA ALA A 214 4.76 17.95 1.77
C ALA A 214 4.97 17.69 3.27
N ALA A 215 5.18 16.44 3.67
CA ALA A 215 5.46 16.07 5.05
C ALA A 215 6.79 16.69 5.55
N GLN A 216 7.84 16.67 4.73
CA GLN A 216 9.12 17.33 5.05
C GLN A 216 8.96 18.84 5.22
N ALA A 217 8.21 19.49 4.32
CA ALA A 217 7.95 20.93 4.41
C ALA A 217 7.14 21.30 5.67
N GLN A 218 6.19 20.45 6.06
CA GLN A 218 5.42 20.63 7.30
C GLN A 218 6.28 20.45 8.55
N ALA A 219 7.13 19.42 8.59
CA ALA A 219 8.07 19.22 9.70
C ALA A 219 9.03 20.40 9.84
N ALA A 220 9.62 20.88 8.75
CA ALA A 220 10.51 22.03 8.76
C ALA A 220 9.83 23.32 9.25
N ARG A 221 8.55 23.53 8.93
CA ARG A 221 7.77 24.66 9.46
C ARG A 221 7.53 24.53 10.96
N ALA A 222 7.16 23.34 11.44
CA ALA A 222 6.95 23.09 12.86
C ALA A 222 8.24 23.31 13.67
N ASP A 223 9.39 22.86 13.15
CA ASP A 223 10.70 23.07 13.78
C ASP A 223 11.07 24.56 13.85
N ALA A 224 10.81 25.32 12.78
CA ALA A 224 11.04 26.76 12.75
C ALA A 224 10.13 27.53 13.73
N GLU A 225 8.86 27.15 13.84
CA GLU A 225 7.91 27.72 14.79
C GLU A 225 8.31 27.41 16.24
N ALA A 226 8.73 26.18 16.52
CA ALA A 226 9.24 25.78 17.84
C ALA A 226 10.51 26.55 18.23
N ALA A 227 11.45 26.73 17.30
CA ALA A 227 12.65 27.52 17.53
C ALA A 227 12.33 29.00 17.81
N ALA A 228 11.40 29.58 17.04
CA ALA A 228 10.96 30.96 17.24
C ALA A 228 10.20 31.15 18.57
N TYR A 229 9.45 30.14 19.02
CA TYR A 229 8.82 30.15 20.35
C TYR A 229 9.87 30.10 21.47
N ALA A 230 10.84 29.18 21.38
CA ALA A 230 11.91 29.06 22.37
C ALA A 230 12.74 30.35 22.49
N GLN A 231 13.05 31.00 21.37
CA GLN A 231 13.74 32.30 21.35
C GLN A 231 12.93 33.39 22.07
N ARG A 232 11.62 33.47 21.83
CA ARG A 232 10.73 34.43 22.50
C ARG A 232 10.59 34.14 24.00
N ALA A 233 10.49 32.87 24.40
CA ALA A 233 10.44 32.48 25.80
C ALA A 233 11.73 32.86 26.55
N HIS A 234 12.90 32.71 25.91
CA HIS A 234 14.18 33.09 26.50
C HIS A 234 14.37 34.62 26.59
N ALA A 235 13.87 35.37 25.61
CA ALA A 235 13.86 36.84 25.64
C ALA A 235 12.82 37.45 26.60
N GLY A 236 11.88 36.64 27.09
CA GLY A 236 10.75 37.04 27.93
C GLY A 236 10.93 36.86 29.43
N SER A 237 12.14 36.62 29.95
CA SER A 237 12.38 36.73 31.41
C SER A 237 11.94 38.12 31.86
N PRO A 238 10.97 38.25 32.78
CA PRO A 238 10.50 39.56 33.22
C PRO A 238 11.70 40.33 33.80
N PRO A 239 11.83 41.64 33.55
CA PRO A 239 12.76 42.43 34.33
C PRO A 239 12.37 42.22 35.80
N THR A 240 13.33 41.78 36.61
CA THR A 240 13.20 41.75 38.06
C THR A 240 12.73 43.13 38.47
N ALA A 241 11.44 43.25 38.78
CA ALA A 241 10.89 44.48 39.34
C ALA A 241 11.67 44.70 40.64
N SER A 242 12.58 45.66 40.62
CA SER A 242 13.27 46.16 41.80
C SER A 242 12.20 46.47 42.83
N ALA A 243 12.21 45.72 43.93
CA ALA A 243 11.29 45.92 45.03
C ALA A 243 11.30 47.41 45.44
N PRO A 244 10.13 48.06 45.64
CA PRO A 244 10.12 49.40 46.19
C PRO A 244 10.82 49.36 47.55
N SER A 245 11.81 50.24 47.71
CA SER A 245 12.54 50.43 48.97
C SER A 245 11.55 50.69 50.10
N GLN A 246 11.70 49.93 51.19
CA GLN A 246 10.91 50.11 52.39
C GLN A 246 11.05 51.55 52.91
N PRO A 247 9.95 52.23 53.29
CA PRO A 247 10.06 53.47 54.06
C PRO A 247 10.63 53.17 55.44
N GLN A 248 11.63 53.97 55.82
CA GLN A 248 12.32 53.89 57.10
C GLN A 248 11.37 54.24 58.26
N GLY A 249 11.44 53.43 59.33
CA GLY A 249 11.27 53.86 60.72
C GLY A 249 9.86 54.22 61.18
N PHE A 250 9.16 53.26 61.82
CA PHE A 250 8.07 53.55 62.74
C PHE A 250 8.62 53.51 64.18
N ASP A 251 8.57 54.66 64.86
CA ASP A 251 8.99 54.88 66.24
C ASP A 251 7.86 54.49 67.23
N PRO A 252 8.06 53.52 68.15
CA PRO A 252 7.02 53.05 69.04
C PRO A 252 6.98 53.90 70.32
N ARG A 253 6.62 55.20 70.22
CA ARG A 253 6.47 56.03 71.42
C ARG A 253 5.61 57.29 71.26
N ALA A 254 4.43 57.17 70.63
CA ALA A 254 3.41 58.20 70.76
C ALA A 254 2.01 57.62 70.52
N ALA A 255 1.27 57.33 71.60
CA ALA A 255 -0.17 57.57 71.74
C ALA A 255 -0.68 56.84 73.00
N VAL A 256 -0.68 57.58 74.11
CA VAL A 256 -1.56 57.35 75.24
C VAL A 256 -2.83 58.14 74.95
N GLY A 257 -4.01 57.55 75.18
CA GLY A 257 -5.28 58.30 75.29
C GLY A 257 -6.49 57.53 74.78
N GLU A 258 -7.30 57.03 75.73
CA GLU A 258 -8.78 56.95 75.79
C GLU A 258 -9.59 56.48 74.56
N SER A 259 -10.80 55.89 74.66
CA SER A 259 -11.64 55.18 75.61
C SER A 259 -12.96 54.93 74.83
N ALA A 260 -13.77 53.97 75.28
CA ALA A 260 -15.19 53.79 74.91
C ALA A 260 -15.48 53.29 73.48
N ALA A 261 -16.53 52.54 73.16
CA ALA A 261 -17.51 51.70 73.86
C ALA A 261 -18.42 51.12 72.75
N ALA A 262 -19.09 50.01 73.04
CA ALA A 262 -20.31 49.51 72.37
C ALA A 262 -20.17 48.98 70.93
N ASP A 263 -20.97 48.05 70.41
CA ASP A 263 -21.90 47.01 70.88
C ASP A 263 -22.37 46.29 69.59
N GLY A 264 -22.91 45.07 69.70
CA GLY A 264 -23.84 44.47 68.72
C GLY A 264 -23.21 43.52 67.69
N GLU A 265 -23.30 42.20 67.91
CA GLU A 265 -24.37 41.31 67.39
C GLU A 265 -24.37 41.19 65.87
N GLY A 266 -24.01 40.02 65.31
CA GLY A 266 -24.98 39.00 64.88
C GLY A 266 -25.28 39.22 63.38
N VAL A 267 -25.40 38.25 62.48
CA VAL A 267 -26.10 36.97 62.52
C VAL A 267 -25.71 36.21 61.24
N THR A 268 -25.66 34.89 61.39
CA THR A 268 -25.54 33.85 60.36
C THR A 268 -26.70 33.81 59.37
N GLY A 269 -26.41 33.42 58.12
CA GLY A 269 -27.36 32.92 57.14
C GLY A 269 -26.64 32.31 55.96
#